data_AF-A0A8H2VUI8-F1
#
_entry.id   AF-A0A8H2VUI8-F1
#
_cell.length_a   1.000
_cell.length_b   1.000
_cell.length_c   1.000
_cell.angle_alpha   90.00
_cell.angle_beta   90.00
_cell.angle_gamma   90.00
#
_symmetry.space_group_name_H-M   'P 1'
#
loop_
_entity.id
_entity.type
_entity.pdbx_description
1 polymer ?
#
loop_
_entity_poly.entity_id
_entity_poly.type
_entity_poly.pdbx_seq_one_letter_code
_entity_poly.pdbx_strand_id
1 'polypeptide(L)'
;MNNSYDGRSGVDRHPSTPNLLALSRDEYISRVENATATDILAISEEPPVEIEYPDWTIRYASLGGSTEVTNIACLYDGFMAGILKDPALNIDDTSNWTSYNFYTKSVANRQNNRGPAAVGPVASTIVSAKAATIIITLSNPEAEVGRYIPRLYASELMYQSWRDTCNEDDSIEAGYQVSNLKYIIRGPIVDQGIHDTIRDVLEATGFSSKEIDRGVRTTFSVTDVNPALLRRLMETEVGRSVARMCTDHPQSLGAKQVGKIHVWNDVLGSDADGVLVFELE
;
A
#
# COMPACT_ATOMS: atom_id res chain seq x y z
N MET A 1 -15.30 -50.83 -26.79
CA MET A 1 -14.30 -49.89 -26.25
C MET A 1 -14.71 -48.50 -26.69
N ASN A 2 -15.26 -47.74 -25.75
CA ASN A 2 -15.77 -46.37 -25.90
C ASN A 2 -14.65 -45.35 -25.71
N ASN A 3 -14.74 -44.22 -26.44
CA ASN A 3 -14.84 -42.84 -25.92
C ASN A 3 -14.47 -41.90 -27.10
N SER A 4 -15.43 -41.41 -27.88
CA SER A 4 -16.19 -40.16 -27.66
C SER A 4 -15.28 -38.94 -27.43
N TYR A 5 -14.92 -38.29 -28.54
CA TYR A 5 -14.56 -36.88 -28.56
C TYR A 5 -15.79 -36.08 -28.15
N ASP A 6 -15.73 -35.45 -26.98
CA ASP A 6 -16.74 -34.48 -26.57
C ASP A 6 -16.05 -33.14 -26.33
N GLY A 7 -16.44 -32.18 -27.17
CA GLY A 7 -15.98 -30.81 -27.09
C GLY A 7 -16.61 -30.11 -25.89
N ARG A 8 -15.78 -29.64 -24.97
CA ARG A 8 -16.15 -28.55 -24.05
C ARG A 8 -15.02 -27.54 -24.00
N SER A 9 -15.09 -26.60 -24.93
CA SER A 9 -14.56 -25.26 -24.76
C SER A 9 -15.32 -24.59 -23.61
N GLY A 10 -14.77 -24.65 -22.40
CA GLY A 10 -15.16 -23.78 -21.29
C GLY A 10 -14.58 -22.39 -21.52
N VAL A 11 -15.11 -21.68 -22.51
CA VAL A 11 -14.97 -20.22 -22.57
C VAL A 11 -15.92 -19.70 -21.51
N ASP A 12 -15.38 -19.19 -20.41
CA ASP A 12 -16.16 -18.42 -19.44
C ASP A 12 -16.80 -17.25 -20.19
N ARG A 13 -18.06 -17.43 -20.55
CA ARG A 13 -18.94 -16.37 -21.01
C ARG A 13 -19.36 -15.56 -19.80
N HIS A 14 -18.47 -14.72 -19.30
CA HIS A 14 -18.95 -13.49 -18.70
C HIS A 14 -19.47 -12.61 -19.84
N PRO A 15 -20.73 -12.15 -19.81
CA PRO A 15 -21.19 -11.16 -20.77
C PRO A 15 -20.31 -9.92 -20.58
N SER A 16 -19.58 -9.57 -21.64
CA SER A 16 -18.91 -8.29 -21.78
C SER A 16 -19.97 -7.20 -21.92
N THR A 17 -20.57 -6.85 -20.78
CA THR A 17 -21.27 -5.59 -20.62
C THR A 17 -20.25 -4.49 -20.88
N PRO A 18 -20.51 -3.53 -21.79
CA PRO A 18 -19.62 -2.38 -21.95
C PRO A 18 -19.59 -1.66 -20.60
N ASN A 19 -18.42 -1.67 -19.96
CA ASN A 19 -18.27 -1.06 -18.65
C ASN A 19 -18.34 0.46 -18.84
N LEU A 20 -19.49 1.06 -18.48
CA LEU A 20 -19.78 2.49 -18.57
C LEU A 20 -18.89 3.34 -17.63
N LEU A 21 -17.98 2.71 -16.87
CA LEU A 21 -17.04 3.33 -15.94
C LEU A 21 -15.59 3.36 -16.45
N ALA A 22 -15.32 2.92 -17.69
CA ALA A 22 -13.98 3.08 -18.27
C ALA A 22 -13.76 4.56 -18.61
N LEU A 23 -13.00 5.27 -17.77
CA LEU A 23 -12.55 6.65 -18.05
C LEU A 23 -11.95 6.71 -19.46
N SER A 24 -12.34 7.74 -20.21
CA SER A 24 -11.68 8.01 -21.48
C SER A 24 -10.21 8.36 -21.25
N ARG A 25 -9.37 8.12 -22.26
CA ARG A 25 -7.93 8.45 -22.20
C ARG A 25 -7.67 9.88 -21.77
N ASP A 26 -8.49 10.81 -22.23
CA ASP A 26 -8.29 12.25 -22.01
C ASP A 26 -8.71 12.66 -20.59
N GLU A 27 -9.79 12.09 -20.06
CA GLU A 27 -10.17 12.26 -18.64
C GLU A 27 -9.11 11.69 -17.70
N TYR A 28 -8.52 10.56 -18.08
CA TYR A 28 -7.46 9.94 -17.31
C TYR A 28 -6.18 10.80 -17.32
N ILE A 29 -5.74 11.28 -18.48
CA ILE A 29 -4.55 12.15 -18.60
C ILE A 29 -4.75 13.44 -17.80
N SER A 30 -5.92 14.08 -17.91
CA SER A 30 -6.23 15.30 -17.16
C SER A 30 -6.19 15.09 -15.64
N ARG A 31 -6.70 13.95 -15.15
CA ARG A 31 -6.60 13.60 -13.73
C ARG A 31 -5.17 13.40 -13.27
N VAL A 32 -4.32 12.79 -14.10
CA VAL A 32 -2.91 12.58 -13.73
C VAL A 32 -2.13 13.89 -13.78
N GLU A 33 -2.39 14.77 -14.74
CA GLU A 33 -1.81 16.12 -14.76
C GLU A 33 -2.21 16.92 -13.51
N ASN A 34 -3.47 16.83 -13.08
CA ASN A 34 -3.93 17.44 -11.84
C ASN A 34 -3.27 16.81 -10.61
N ALA A 35 -3.20 15.49 -10.54
CA ALA A 35 -2.54 14.74 -9.46
C ALA A 35 -1.05 15.09 -9.30
N THR A 36 -0.33 15.28 -10.40
CA THR A 36 1.09 15.68 -10.38
C THR A 36 1.24 17.10 -9.84
N ALA A 37 0.24 17.97 -10.08
CA ALA A 37 0.17 19.30 -9.48
C ALA A 37 -0.25 19.24 -7.99
N THR A 38 -1.07 18.25 -7.59
CA THR A 38 -1.51 18.05 -6.20
C THR A 38 -0.45 17.38 -5.31
N ASP A 39 0.52 16.65 -5.86
CA ASP A 39 1.69 16.15 -5.11
C ASP A 39 2.52 17.30 -4.50
N ILE A 40 2.37 18.53 -5.03
CA ILE A 40 2.95 19.77 -4.49
C ILE A 40 2.07 20.39 -3.39
N LEU A 41 0.80 19.97 -3.26
CA LEU A 41 -0.24 20.53 -2.39
C LEU A 41 -0.77 19.56 -1.32
N ALA A 42 -0.15 18.40 -1.10
CA ALA A 42 -0.57 17.41 -0.08
C ALA A 42 -0.46 17.91 1.39
N ILE A 43 -0.25 19.21 1.60
CA ILE A 43 -0.29 19.94 2.86
C ILE A 43 -1.21 21.18 2.69
N SER A 44 -2.40 21.00 2.13
CA SER A 44 -3.39 22.07 1.92
C SER A 44 -4.45 22.07 3.02
N GLU A 45 -4.87 23.26 3.48
CA GLU A 45 -5.88 23.48 4.54
C GLU A 45 -7.34 23.41 4.04
N GLU A 46 -7.59 23.27 2.73
CA GLU A 46 -8.95 23.15 2.21
C GLU A 46 -9.49 21.72 2.37
N PRO A 47 -10.75 21.52 2.82
CA PRO A 47 -11.32 20.19 2.97
C PRO A 47 -11.43 19.53 1.59
N PRO A 48 -10.70 18.44 1.35
CA PRO A 48 -10.70 17.84 0.03
C PRO A 48 -12.06 17.24 -0.29
N VAL A 49 -12.40 17.23 -1.58
CA VAL A 49 -13.59 16.55 -2.11
C VAL A 49 -13.21 15.09 -2.35
N GLU A 50 -14.09 14.15 -1.98
CA GLU A 50 -13.89 12.73 -2.27
C GLU A 50 -13.59 12.53 -3.76
N ILE A 51 -12.45 11.92 -4.06
CA ILE A 51 -12.03 11.60 -5.41
C ILE A 51 -12.45 10.17 -5.71
N GLU A 52 -13.29 10.01 -6.72
CA GLU A 52 -13.65 8.68 -7.19
C GLU A 52 -12.45 8.05 -7.93
N TYR A 53 -11.76 7.11 -7.28
CA TYR A 53 -10.70 6.33 -7.93
C TYR A 53 -11.32 5.38 -8.96
N PRO A 54 -10.76 5.31 -10.19
CA PRO A 54 -11.20 4.31 -11.14
C PRO A 54 -10.99 2.92 -10.57
N ASP A 55 -11.88 2.00 -10.89
CA ASP A 55 -11.66 0.60 -10.56
C ASP A 55 -10.46 0.07 -11.36
N TRP A 56 -9.33 -0.10 -10.70
CA TRP A 56 -8.11 -0.52 -11.37
C TRP A 56 -8.08 -1.99 -11.78
N THR A 57 -9.11 -2.78 -11.44
CA THR A 57 -9.28 -4.12 -12.02
C THR A 57 -9.42 -4.08 -13.54
N ILE A 58 -9.71 -2.92 -14.15
CA ILE A 58 -9.69 -2.75 -15.61
C ILE A 58 -8.27 -2.83 -16.20
N ARG A 59 -7.23 -2.51 -15.42
CA ARG A 59 -5.86 -2.30 -15.91
C ARG A 59 -4.83 -3.21 -15.24
N TYR A 60 -5.03 -3.52 -13.98
CA TYR A 60 -4.23 -4.48 -13.24
C TYR A 60 -5.03 -5.75 -12.98
N ALA A 61 -4.30 -6.86 -12.96
CA ALA A 61 -4.82 -8.08 -12.39
C ALA A 61 -4.11 -8.27 -11.05
N SER A 62 -4.89 -8.50 -10.00
CA SER A 62 -4.34 -9.08 -8.77
C SER A 62 -4.12 -10.57 -9.05
N LEU A 63 -2.91 -10.95 -9.45
CA LEU A 63 -2.58 -12.37 -9.58
C LEU A 63 -2.26 -12.90 -8.18
N GLY A 64 -3.16 -13.71 -7.63
CA GLY A 64 -3.03 -14.26 -6.28
C GLY A 64 -3.76 -13.47 -5.18
N GLY A 65 -4.54 -12.43 -5.54
CA GLY A 65 -5.54 -11.84 -4.65
C GLY A 65 -6.48 -12.93 -4.16
N SER A 66 -6.59 -13.09 -2.85
CA SER A 66 -7.17 -14.25 -2.13
C SER A 66 -6.21 -15.40 -1.76
N THR A 67 -4.89 -15.16 -1.65
CA THR A 67 -4.04 -16.11 -0.91
C THR A 67 -3.98 -15.69 0.56
N GLU A 68 -4.58 -16.49 1.42
CA GLU A 68 -4.52 -16.33 2.87
C GLU A 68 -3.06 -16.37 3.34
N VAL A 69 -2.62 -15.31 4.01
CA VAL A 69 -1.29 -15.24 4.60
C VAL A 69 -1.38 -15.76 6.02
N THR A 70 -1.03 -17.04 6.20
CA THR A 70 -1.21 -17.75 7.48
C THR A 70 -0.18 -17.38 8.55
N ASN A 71 0.88 -16.65 8.22
CA ASN A 71 1.94 -16.33 9.18
C ASN A 71 2.62 -14.98 8.91
N ILE A 72 1.85 -13.89 9.00
CA ILE A 72 2.36 -12.52 8.82
C ILE A 72 3.53 -12.21 9.77
N ALA A 73 3.50 -12.77 10.99
CA ALA A 73 4.51 -12.56 12.02
C ALA A 73 5.90 -13.07 11.59
N CYS A 74 5.96 -14.07 10.70
CA CYS A 74 7.20 -14.62 10.17
C CYS A 74 7.80 -13.81 9.01
N LEU A 75 7.14 -12.76 8.53
CA LEU A 75 7.75 -11.90 7.51
C LEU A 75 9.03 -11.24 8.03
N TYR A 76 10.02 -11.16 7.13
CA TYR A 76 11.33 -10.58 7.39
C TYR A 76 12.02 -11.25 8.59
N ASP A 77 12.18 -12.57 8.51
CA ASP A 77 12.81 -13.40 9.55
C ASP A 77 12.22 -13.23 10.96
N GLY A 78 10.91 -12.97 11.03
CA GLY A 78 10.19 -12.78 12.28
C GLY A 78 10.15 -11.34 12.80
N PHE A 79 10.76 -10.39 12.08
CA PHE A 79 10.79 -8.99 12.48
C PHE A 79 9.38 -8.39 12.63
N MET A 80 8.44 -8.75 11.74
CA MET A 80 7.05 -8.27 11.83
C MET A 80 6.36 -8.67 13.14
N ALA A 81 6.73 -9.79 13.76
CA ALA A 81 6.18 -10.17 15.06
C ALA A 81 6.46 -9.11 16.13
N GLY A 82 7.61 -8.42 16.04
CA GLY A 82 7.98 -7.34 16.95
C GLY A 82 7.11 -6.09 16.79
N ILE A 83 6.78 -5.74 15.54
CA ILE A 83 5.90 -4.59 15.24
C ILE A 83 4.46 -4.90 15.66
N LEU A 84 3.95 -6.07 15.29
CA LEU A 84 2.56 -6.46 15.58
C LEU A 84 2.28 -6.61 17.08
N LYS A 85 3.32 -6.92 17.88
CA LYS A 85 3.22 -7.07 19.34
C LYS A 85 3.72 -5.86 20.10
N ASP A 86 4.12 -4.79 19.42
CA ASP A 86 4.59 -3.59 20.08
C ASP A 86 3.44 -2.99 20.92
N PRO A 87 3.60 -2.78 22.23
CA PRO A 87 2.49 -2.29 23.07
C PRO A 87 2.01 -0.88 22.69
N ALA A 88 2.81 -0.11 21.96
CA ALA A 88 2.38 1.17 21.39
C ALA A 88 1.47 0.99 20.17
N LEU A 89 1.55 -0.17 19.49
CA LEU A 89 0.76 -0.52 18.32
C LEU A 89 -0.26 -1.60 18.69
N ASN A 90 -1.52 -1.22 18.89
CA ASN A 90 -2.59 -2.18 19.21
C ASN A 90 -3.09 -2.89 17.93
N ILE A 91 -2.23 -3.67 17.26
CA ILE A 91 -2.54 -4.39 16.02
C ILE A 91 -2.88 -5.85 16.34
N ASP A 92 -4.06 -6.32 15.90
CA ASP A 92 -4.47 -7.72 16.11
C ASP A 92 -3.80 -8.67 15.11
N ASP A 93 -2.83 -9.45 15.60
CA ASP A 93 -2.06 -10.44 14.82
C ASP A 93 -2.80 -11.77 14.57
N THR A 94 -3.97 -11.99 15.18
CA THR A 94 -4.80 -13.20 15.00
C THR A 94 -5.75 -13.14 13.81
N SER A 95 -5.52 -12.17 12.93
CA SER A 95 -6.44 -11.81 11.86
C SER A 95 -6.21 -12.62 10.57
N ASN A 96 -7.25 -12.73 9.73
CA ASN A 96 -7.08 -13.17 8.35
C ASN A 96 -6.35 -12.04 7.60
N TRP A 97 -5.28 -12.40 6.89
CA TRP A 97 -4.49 -11.48 6.09
C TRP A 97 -4.58 -11.87 4.63
N THR A 98 -4.90 -10.90 3.78
CA THR A 98 -5.05 -11.10 2.33
C THR A 98 -3.92 -10.40 1.59
N SER A 99 -3.20 -11.15 0.75
CA SER A 99 -2.17 -10.57 -0.12
C SER A 99 -2.76 -10.13 -1.46
N TYR A 100 -2.40 -8.93 -1.90
CA TYR A 100 -2.67 -8.41 -3.24
C TYR A 100 -1.33 -8.14 -3.94
N ASN A 101 -1.21 -8.65 -5.17
CA ASN A 101 -0.05 -8.38 -6.02
C ASN A 101 -0.55 -7.78 -7.33
N PHE A 102 -0.36 -6.48 -7.50
CA PHE A 102 -0.88 -5.75 -8.64
C PHE A 102 0.09 -5.89 -9.82
N TYR A 103 -0.32 -6.61 -10.87
CA TYR A 103 0.43 -6.70 -12.12
C TYR A 103 -0.31 -5.94 -13.21
N THR A 104 0.43 -5.28 -14.10
CA THR A 104 -0.20 -4.74 -15.32
C THR A 104 -0.83 -5.90 -16.10
N LYS A 105 -2.05 -5.76 -16.62
CA LYS A 105 -2.72 -6.85 -17.37
C LYS A 105 -1.89 -7.41 -18.53
N SER A 106 -1.12 -6.56 -19.19
CA SER A 106 -0.19 -6.96 -20.26
C SER A 106 0.87 -7.95 -19.78
N VAL A 107 1.27 -7.85 -18.51
CA VAL A 107 2.19 -8.75 -17.81
C VAL A 107 1.45 -9.97 -17.28
N ALA A 108 0.29 -9.76 -16.63
CA ALA A 108 -0.52 -10.82 -16.06
C ALA A 108 -1.02 -11.84 -17.10
N ASN A 109 -1.35 -11.37 -18.31
CA ASN A 109 -1.82 -12.21 -19.41
C ASN A 109 -0.69 -13.03 -20.08
N ARG A 110 0.58 -12.81 -19.74
CA ARG A 110 1.68 -13.63 -20.23
C ARG A 110 1.73 -14.92 -19.41
N GLN A 111 1.24 -16.02 -20.01
CA GLN A 111 1.19 -17.36 -19.38
C GLN A 111 2.53 -17.87 -18.82
N ASN A 112 3.67 -17.27 -19.20
CA ASN A 112 5.01 -17.64 -18.75
C ASN A 112 5.83 -16.43 -18.29
N ASN A 113 5.30 -15.64 -17.36
CA ASN A 113 6.09 -14.62 -16.65
C ASN A 113 7.06 -15.25 -15.62
N ARG A 114 7.64 -16.42 -15.94
CA ARG A 114 8.62 -17.18 -15.14
C ARG A 114 9.91 -17.27 -15.95
N GLY A 115 10.79 -16.30 -15.76
CA GLY A 115 12.10 -16.23 -16.42
C GLY A 115 12.86 -14.98 -15.96
N PRO A 116 14.15 -14.82 -16.29
CA PRO A 116 14.96 -13.66 -15.87
C PRO A 116 14.49 -12.31 -16.43
N ALA A 117 13.52 -12.31 -17.36
CA ALA A 117 12.83 -11.13 -17.88
C ALA A 117 11.40 -10.96 -17.34
N ALA A 118 11.02 -11.73 -16.31
CA ALA A 118 9.73 -11.60 -15.66
C ALA A 118 9.61 -10.24 -14.99
N VAL A 119 8.60 -9.47 -15.41
CA VAL A 119 8.29 -8.20 -14.78
C VAL A 119 7.49 -8.47 -13.51
N GLY A 120 7.99 -8.00 -12.36
CA GLY A 120 7.33 -8.14 -11.06
C GLY A 120 6.02 -7.36 -10.95
N PRO A 121 5.34 -7.41 -9.80
CA PRO A 121 4.19 -6.56 -9.56
C PRO A 121 4.62 -5.09 -9.41
N VAL A 122 3.72 -4.17 -9.78
CA VAL A 122 3.91 -2.73 -9.57
C VAL A 122 3.74 -2.34 -8.11
N ALA A 123 2.93 -3.10 -7.37
CA ALA A 123 2.80 -2.98 -5.93
C ALA A 123 2.35 -4.31 -5.32
N SER A 124 2.76 -4.54 -4.09
CA SER A 124 2.32 -5.67 -3.29
C SER A 124 1.89 -5.19 -1.91
N THR A 125 0.69 -5.57 -1.51
CA THR A 125 0.14 -5.25 -0.19
C THR A 125 -0.36 -6.51 0.51
N ILE A 126 -0.33 -6.50 1.84
CA ILE A 126 -0.97 -7.51 2.68
C ILE A 126 -1.89 -6.76 3.64
N VAL A 127 -3.16 -7.14 3.67
CA VAL A 127 -4.21 -6.32 4.27
C VAL A 127 -5.03 -7.16 5.23
N SER A 128 -5.49 -6.55 6.32
CA SER A 128 -6.46 -7.17 7.21
C SER A 128 -7.44 -6.15 7.76
N ALA A 129 -8.73 -6.32 7.45
CA ALA A 129 -9.80 -5.47 7.94
C ALA A 129 -9.95 -5.57 9.47
N LYS A 130 -9.82 -6.78 10.02
CA LYS A 130 -9.85 -7.04 11.47
C LYS A 130 -8.69 -6.36 12.22
N ALA A 131 -7.48 -6.41 11.64
CA ALA A 131 -6.33 -5.71 12.21
C ALA A 131 -6.31 -4.20 11.90
N ALA A 132 -7.28 -3.70 11.12
CA ALA A 132 -7.35 -2.33 10.63
C ALA A 132 -6.03 -1.84 9.98
N THR A 133 -5.36 -2.72 9.22
CA THR A 133 -3.97 -2.51 8.80
C THR A 133 -3.71 -2.88 7.35
N ILE A 134 -2.94 -2.04 6.64
CA ILE A 134 -2.31 -2.32 5.35
C ILE A 134 -0.80 -2.46 5.56
N ILE A 135 -0.18 -3.50 5.00
CA ILE A 135 1.28 -3.66 4.92
C ILE A 135 1.68 -3.57 3.45
N ILE A 136 2.52 -2.60 3.12
CA ILE A 136 3.08 -2.41 1.77
C ILE A 136 4.45 -3.10 1.73
N THR A 137 4.53 -4.22 1.03
CA THR A 137 5.77 -5.00 0.92
C THR A 137 6.59 -4.59 -0.30
N LEU A 138 5.94 -4.11 -1.37
CA LEU A 138 6.59 -3.62 -2.57
C LEU A 138 5.86 -2.42 -3.17
N SER A 139 6.62 -1.43 -3.65
CA SER A 139 6.18 -0.45 -4.63
C SER A 139 7.29 -0.35 -5.68
N ASN A 140 6.97 -0.69 -6.93
CA ASN A 140 7.90 -0.68 -8.05
C ASN A 140 7.23 -0.07 -9.29
N PRO A 141 7.21 1.26 -9.43
CA PRO A 141 6.63 1.91 -10.58
C PRO A 141 7.33 1.54 -11.90
N GLU A 142 8.59 1.09 -11.87
CA GLU A 142 9.33 0.68 -13.07
C GLU A 142 8.81 -0.64 -13.66
N ALA A 143 8.08 -1.43 -12.88
CA ALA A 143 7.42 -2.66 -13.34
C ALA A 143 6.15 -2.38 -14.18
N GLU A 144 5.77 -1.12 -14.37
CA GLU A 144 4.61 -0.76 -15.17
C GLU A 144 4.88 -0.90 -16.69
N VAL A 145 4.07 -1.73 -17.37
CA VAL A 145 4.28 -2.04 -18.80
C VAL A 145 3.14 -1.47 -19.65
N GLY A 146 3.35 -0.28 -20.20
CA GLY A 146 2.45 0.38 -21.16
C GLY A 146 2.82 1.86 -21.34
N ARG A 147 3.32 2.23 -22.52
CA ARG A 147 4.12 3.45 -22.79
C ARG A 147 3.43 4.83 -22.70
N TYR A 148 2.16 4.94 -22.29
CA TYR A 148 1.38 6.17 -22.53
C TYR A 148 0.58 6.71 -21.36
N ILE A 149 0.88 6.26 -20.15
CA ILE A 149 0.02 6.54 -19.00
C ILE A 149 0.94 6.94 -17.85
N PRO A 150 0.75 8.12 -17.22
CA PRO A 150 1.71 8.63 -16.26
C PRO A 150 1.62 7.85 -14.93
N ARG A 151 2.66 8.02 -14.10
CA ARG A 151 2.95 7.26 -12.88
C ARG A 151 1.70 6.87 -12.09
N LEU A 152 1.55 5.56 -11.85
CA LEU A 152 0.78 5.01 -10.74
C LEU A 152 1.11 5.73 -9.43
N TYR A 153 0.08 6.08 -8.65
CA TYR A 153 0.27 6.50 -7.27
C TYR A 153 0.07 5.30 -6.35
N ALA A 154 1.06 5.00 -5.51
CA ALA A 154 0.94 3.94 -4.52
C ALA A 154 -0.30 4.13 -3.62
N SER A 155 -0.75 5.39 -3.43
CA SER A 155 -2.00 5.76 -2.76
C SER A 155 -3.23 5.01 -3.32
N GLU A 156 -3.32 4.89 -4.65
CA GLU A 156 -4.46 4.29 -5.34
C GLU A 156 -4.52 2.78 -5.17
N LEU A 157 -3.38 2.11 -5.29
CA LEU A 157 -3.30 0.66 -5.12
C LEU A 157 -3.47 0.25 -3.66
N MET A 158 -2.97 1.06 -2.70
CA MET A 158 -3.24 0.87 -1.28
C MET A 158 -4.72 1.02 -0.94
N TYR A 159 -5.36 2.09 -1.43
CA TYR A 159 -6.78 2.29 -1.18
C TYR A 159 -7.62 1.17 -1.78
N GLN A 160 -7.30 0.73 -3.00
CA GLN A 160 -8.02 -0.37 -3.63
C GLN A 160 -7.90 -1.67 -2.83
N SER A 161 -6.69 -2.10 -2.42
CA SER A 161 -6.56 -3.35 -1.66
C SER A 161 -7.33 -3.30 -0.34
N TRP A 162 -7.31 -2.15 0.34
CA TRP A 162 -8.09 -1.93 1.57
C TRP A 162 -9.59 -2.01 1.35
N ARG A 163 -10.11 -1.26 0.37
CA ARG A 163 -11.54 -1.25 0.03
C ARG A 163 -12.00 -2.65 -0.36
N ASP A 164 -11.25 -3.34 -1.20
CA ASP A 164 -11.60 -4.68 -1.67
C ASP A 164 -11.59 -5.69 -0.52
N THR A 165 -10.62 -5.61 0.42
CA THR A 165 -10.63 -6.45 1.65
C THR A 165 -11.85 -6.16 2.53
N CYS A 166 -12.21 -4.89 2.73
CA CYS A 166 -13.39 -4.55 3.52
C CYS A 166 -14.68 -5.10 2.90
N ASN A 167 -14.79 -5.07 1.56
CA ASN A 167 -15.96 -5.58 0.84
C ASN A 167 -16.02 -7.12 0.78
N GLU A 168 -14.87 -7.81 0.73
CA GLU A 168 -14.80 -9.27 0.72
C GLU A 168 -15.10 -9.87 2.11
N ASP A 169 -14.61 -9.21 3.17
CA ASP A 169 -14.88 -9.59 4.56
C ASP A 169 -16.28 -9.17 5.05
N ASP A 170 -17.07 -8.51 4.19
CA ASP A 170 -18.45 -8.04 4.43
C ASP A 170 -19.49 -9.18 4.46
N SER A 171 -19.05 -10.39 4.79
CA SER A 171 -19.97 -11.41 5.32
C SER A 171 -20.67 -10.79 6.54
N ILE A 172 -22.00 -10.83 6.51
CA ILE A 172 -23.00 -10.08 7.31
C ILE A 172 -22.74 -10.04 8.85
N GLU A 173 -21.80 -10.82 9.37
CA GLU A 173 -21.46 -10.88 10.80
C GLU A 173 -20.33 -9.93 11.24
N ALA A 174 -19.47 -9.40 10.35
CA ALA A 174 -18.28 -8.64 10.77
C ALA A 174 -18.35 -7.11 10.60
N GLY A 175 -19.01 -6.60 9.55
CA GLY A 175 -19.33 -5.16 9.40
C GLY A 175 -18.15 -4.19 9.35
N TYR A 176 -17.03 -4.58 8.73
CA TYR A 176 -15.85 -3.72 8.62
C TYR A 176 -16.08 -2.58 7.63
N GLN A 177 -15.80 -1.35 8.05
CA GLN A 177 -15.95 -0.16 7.21
C GLN A 177 -14.58 0.31 6.70
N VAL A 178 -14.55 0.90 5.51
CA VAL A 178 -13.33 1.53 4.95
C VAL A 178 -12.74 2.56 5.92
N SER A 179 -13.59 3.26 6.67
CA SER A 179 -13.19 4.20 7.71
C SER A 179 -12.50 3.56 8.92
N ASN A 180 -12.46 2.23 9.04
CA ASN A 180 -11.82 1.55 10.18
C ASN A 180 -10.30 1.51 10.07
N LEU A 181 -9.71 1.82 8.90
CA LEU A 181 -8.25 1.77 8.69
C LEU A 181 -7.50 2.58 9.76
N LYS A 182 -6.56 1.94 10.47
CA LYS A 182 -5.81 2.57 11.56
C LYS A 182 -4.32 2.65 11.27
N TYR A 183 -3.74 1.64 10.64
CA TYR A 183 -2.31 1.59 10.39
C TYR A 183 -1.97 1.30 8.93
N ILE A 184 -0.93 1.98 8.43
CA ILE A 184 -0.27 1.63 7.18
C ILE A 184 1.20 1.37 7.50
N ILE A 185 1.71 0.18 7.18
CA ILE A 185 3.08 -0.24 7.42
C ILE A 185 3.82 -0.27 6.10
N ARG A 186 4.93 0.46 5.98
CA ARG A 186 5.87 0.33 4.87
C ARG A 186 7.18 -0.25 5.37
N GLY A 187 7.49 -1.45 4.91
CA GLY A 187 8.72 -2.13 5.29
C GLY A 187 8.89 -3.46 4.55
N PRO A 188 10.13 -3.95 4.39
CA PRO A 188 11.39 -3.24 4.62
C PRO A 188 11.59 -2.07 3.66
N ILE A 189 12.28 -1.03 4.14
CA ILE A 189 12.75 0.07 3.32
C ILE A 189 14.12 -0.29 2.78
N VAL A 190 14.21 -0.37 1.46
CA VAL A 190 15.45 -0.62 0.70
C VAL A 190 15.79 0.57 -0.21
N ASP A 191 14.95 1.60 -0.21
CA ASP A 191 15.21 2.84 -0.93
C ASP A 191 16.19 3.70 -0.13
N GLN A 192 17.35 3.98 -0.72
CA GLN A 192 18.42 4.72 -0.06
C GLN A 192 17.98 6.14 0.32
N GLY A 193 17.17 6.81 -0.50
CA GLY A 193 16.72 8.18 -0.22
C GLY A 193 15.77 8.26 0.97
N ILE A 194 14.86 7.29 1.10
CA ILE A 194 13.99 7.17 2.27
C ILE A 194 14.82 6.83 3.52
N HIS A 195 15.78 5.90 3.39
CA HIS A 195 16.67 5.56 4.49
C HIS A 195 17.51 6.75 4.97
N ASP A 196 18.13 7.51 4.06
CA ASP A 196 18.89 8.71 4.39
C ASP A 196 18.00 9.73 5.13
N THR A 197 16.74 9.87 4.69
CA THR A 197 15.76 10.73 5.36
C THR A 197 15.44 10.26 6.78
N ILE A 198 15.25 8.95 6.98
CA ILE A 198 15.03 8.37 8.32
C ILE A 198 16.23 8.67 9.22
N ARG A 199 17.45 8.42 8.73
CA ARG A 199 18.69 8.67 9.45
C ARG A 199 18.83 10.15 9.83
N ASP A 200 18.64 11.07 8.90
CA ASP A 200 18.70 12.51 9.15
C ASP A 200 17.70 12.95 10.22
N VAL A 201 16.48 12.39 10.21
CA VAL A 201 15.45 12.67 11.21
C VAL A 201 15.86 12.14 12.59
N LEU A 202 16.45 10.94 12.67
CA LEU A 202 16.95 10.37 13.92
C LEU A 202 18.14 11.16 14.47
N GLU A 203 19.10 11.55 13.63
CA GLU A 203 20.22 12.39 14.05
C GLU A 203 19.75 13.75 14.57
N ALA A 204 18.74 14.35 13.92
CA ALA A 204 18.14 15.62 14.36
C ALA A 204 17.40 15.50 15.72
N THR A 205 16.98 14.30 16.14
CA THR A 205 16.48 14.06 17.50
C THR A 205 17.57 13.88 18.56
N GLY A 206 18.84 13.78 18.14
CA GLY A 206 19.99 13.64 19.03
C GLY A 206 20.52 12.22 19.18
N PHE A 207 20.02 11.24 18.42
CA PHE A 207 20.65 9.91 18.38
C PHE A 207 22.01 10.00 17.68
N SER A 208 23.03 9.35 18.26
CA SER A 208 24.32 9.20 17.60
C SER A 208 24.24 8.15 16.49
N SER A 209 25.11 8.24 15.48
CA SER A 209 25.16 7.24 14.39
C SER A 209 25.33 5.81 14.93
N LYS A 210 26.06 5.63 16.04
CA LYS A 210 26.20 4.32 16.70
C LYS A 210 24.91 3.79 17.31
N GLU A 211 24.03 4.66 17.77
CA GLU A 211 22.70 4.26 18.28
C GLU A 211 21.78 3.90 17.13
N ILE A 212 21.80 4.70 16.06
CA ILE A 212 21.04 4.46 14.83
C ILE A 212 21.42 3.10 14.23
N ASP A 213 22.72 2.83 14.07
CA ASP A 213 23.26 1.56 13.56
C ASP A 213 22.94 0.34 14.45
N ARG A 214 22.56 0.57 15.72
CA ARG A 214 22.15 -0.49 16.67
C ARG A 214 20.65 -0.77 16.66
N GLY A 215 19.86 0.02 15.94
CA GLY A 215 18.42 -0.11 15.94
C GLY A 215 17.73 0.83 16.90
N VAL A 216 17.41 2.04 16.42
CA VAL A 216 16.53 2.96 17.12
C VAL A 216 15.07 2.65 16.80
N ARG A 217 14.24 2.67 17.84
CA ARG A 217 12.78 2.66 17.74
C ARG A 217 12.25 3.94 18.34
N THR A 218 11.50 4.72 17.57
CA THR A 218 10.97 6.01 18.04
C THR A 218 9.65 6.34 17.34
N THR A 219 8.90 7.29 17.88
CA THR A 219 7.64 7.77 17.32
C THR A 219 7.70 9.27 17.14
N PHE A 220 7.22 9.74 15.99
CA PHE A 220 7.01 11.14 15.68
C PHE A 220 5.51 11.42 15.62
N SER A 221 5.06 12.51 16.21
CA SER A 221 3.65 12.94 16.21
C SER A 221 3.50 14.39 15.78
N VAL A 222 2.32 14.74 15.29
CA VAL A 222 1.98 16.14 14.96
C VAL A 222 1.98 17.05 16.19
N THR A 223 1.86 16.47 17.39
CA THR A 223 1.90 17.16 18.68
C THR A 223 3.28 17.23 19.33
N ASP A 224 4.31 16.67 18.68
CA ASP A 224 5.66 16.68 19.23
C ASP A 224 6.26 18.08 19.30
N VAL A 225 7.31 18.22 20.12
CA VAL A 225 8.09 19.46 20.25
C VAL A 225 8.68 19.91 18.91
N ASN A 226 8.89 18.98 17.96
CA ASN A 226 9.42 19.27 16.64
C ASN A 226 8.59 18.63 15.52
N PRO A 227 7.44 19.22 15.15
CA PRO A 227 6.57 18.69 14.09
C PRO A 227 7.22 18.71 12.70
N ALA A 228 8.32 19.46 12.52
CA ALA A 228 9.07 19.48 11.27
C ALA A 228 9.74 18.13 10.96
N LEU A 229 10.03 17.31 11.97
CA LEU A 229 10.61 15.97 11.77
C LEU A 229 9.60 14.99 11.19
N LEU A 230 8.36 15.01 11.71
CA LEU A 230 7.25 14.27 11.08
C LEU A 230 7.04 14.74 9.64
N ARG A 231 7.09 16.05 9.39
CA ARG A 231 6.95 16.60 8.03
C ARG A 231 8.00 16.07 7.07
N ARG A 232 9.27 15.97 7.49
CA ARG A 232 10.33 15.38 6.65
C ARG A 232 10.04 13.93 6.26
N LEU A 233 9.53 13.12 7.21
CA LEU A 233 9.10 11.75 6.91
C LEU A 233 7.89 11.74 5.95
N MET A 234 6.97 12.70 6.08
CA MET A 234 5.83 12.87 5.18
C MET A 234 6.23 13.34 3.77
N GLU A 235 7.38 14.00 3.60
CA GLU A 235 7.90 14.44 2.29
C GLU A 235 8.51 13.30 1.46
N THR A 236 8.82 12.16 2.09
CA THR A 236 9.23 10.94 1.39
C THR A 236 8.15 10.45 0.42
N GLU A 237 8.52 9.66 -0.58
CA GLU A 237 7.55 9.10 -1.54
C GLU A 237 6.43 8.29 -0.85
N VAL A 238 6.79 7.54 0.18
CA VAL A 238 5.85 6.73 0.97
C VAL A 238 4.95 7.62 1.80
N GLY A 239 5.51 8.61 2.51
CA GLY A 239 4.74 9.57 3.29
C GLY A 239 3.74 10.34 2.44
N ARG A 240 4.17 10.84 1.27
CA ARG A 240 3.30 11.51 0.30
C ARG A 240 2.19 10.60 -0.21
N SER A 241 2.49 9.33 -0.47
CA SER A 241 1.48 8.35 -0.91
C SER A 241 0.41 8.10 0.16
N VAL A 242 0.80 8.02 1.44
CA VAL A 242 -0.16 7.86 2.55
C VAL A 242 -0.99 9.13 2.75
N ALA A 243 -0.36 10.31 2.78
CA ALA A 243 -1.07 11.58 2.87
C ALA A 243 -2.09 11.75 1.75
N ARG A 244 -1.69 11.40 0.53
CA ARG A 244 -2.54 11.51 -0.63
C ARG A 244 -3.72 10.55 -0.58
N MET A 245 -3.52 9.31 -0.17
CA MET A 245 -4.65 8.38 0.05
C MET A 245 -5.68 8.97 1.03
N CYS A 246 -5.23 9.59 2.11
CA CYS A 246 -6.10 10.26 3.08
C CYS A 246 -6.81 11.49 2.50
N THR A 247 -6.08 12.30 1.72
CA THR A 247 -6.57 13.53 1.09
C THR A 247 -7.58 13.23 -0.02
N ASP A 248 -7.36 12.18 -0.80
CA ASP A 248 -8.22 11.82 -1.93
C ASP A 248 -9.51 11.12 -1.45
N HIS A 249 -9.51 10.53 -0.24
CA HIS A 249 -10.64 9.77 0.32
C HIS A 249 -11.11 10.22 1.72
N PRO A 250 -11.36 11.51 1.93
CA PRO A 250 -11.71 12.05 3.24
C PRO A 250 -13.07 11.54 3.73
N GLN A 251 -14.03 11.20 2.88
CA GLN A 251 -15.31 10.68 3.33
C GLN A 251 -15.20 9.18 3.65
N SER A 252 -14.59 8.43 2.73
CA SER A 252 -14.47 6.97 2.86
C SER A 252 -13.56 6.55 4.02
N LEU A 253 -12.49 7.31 4.27
CA LEU A 253 -11.54 7.05 5.38
C LEU A 253 -11.95 7.73 6.69
N GLY A 254 -13.09 8.44 6.75
CA GLY A 254 -13.55 9.11 7.97
C GLY A 254 -12.75 10.35 8.37
N ALA A 255 -12.27 11.08 7.36
CA ALA A 255 -11.47 12.31 7.45
C ALA A 255 -10.14 12.14 8.17
N LYS A 256 -9.65 10.90 8.22
CA LYS A 256 -8.41 10.55 8.89
C LYS A 256 -7.19 11.19 8.23
N GLN A 257 -6.21 11.53 9.06
CA GLN A 257 -4.90 11.99 8.62
C GLN A 257 -3.79 11.22 9.34
N VAL A 258 -2.54 11.37 8.90
CA VAL A 258 -1.39 10.78 9.61
C VAL A 258 -1.15 11.59 10.88
N GLY A 259 -1.51 11.02 12.03
CA GLY A 259 -1.26 11.63 13.34
C GLY A 259 0.14 11.31 13.87
N LYS A 260 0.61 10.07 13.62
CA LYS A 260 1.93 9.61 14.07
C LYS A 260 2.64 8.76 13.01
N ILE A 261 3.97 8.79 13.06
CA ILE A 261 4.85 7.89 12.32
C ILE A 261 5.80 7.23 13.30
N HIS A 262 5.68 5.93 13.43
CA HIS A 262 6.57 5.11 14.24
C HIS A 262 7.67 4.55 13.34
N VAL A 263 8.91 4.66 13.79
CA VAL A 263 10.12 4.31 13.03
C VAL A 263 10.83 3.18 13.74
N TRP A 264 11.10 2.09 13.02
CA TRP A 264 12.04 1.04 13.42
C TRP A 264 13.23 1.06 12.46
N ASN A 265 14.41 1.43 12.96
CA ASN A 265 15.65 1.50 12.19
C ASN A 265 16.57 0.29 12.43
N ASP A 266 15.99 -0.91 12.47
CA ASP A 266 16.70 -2.19 12.53
C ASP A 266 15.75 -3.29 12.09
N VAL A 267 15.99 -3.87 10.91
CA VAL A 267 15.28 -5.05 10.42
C VAL A 267 16.20 -6.25 10.54
N LEU A 268 16.04 -7.01 11.62
CA LEU A 268 16.84 -8.21 11.88
C LEU A 268 16.81 -9.16 10.66
N GLY A 269 17.98 -9.57 10.18
CA GLY A 269 18.12 -10.55 9.09
C GLY A 269 18.00 -9.99 7.67
N SER A 270 17.84 -8.66 7.51
CA SER A 270 17.68 -8.02 6.21
C SER A 270 18.71 -6.92 5.97
N ASP A 271 19.14 -6.73 4.72
CA ASP A 271 19.89 -5.53 4.27
C ASP A 271 18.98 -4.29 4.18
N ALA A 272 17.87 -4.30 4.92
CA ALA A 272 16.87 -3.26 4.91
C ALA A 272 17.06 -2.31 6.10
N ASP A 273 16.98 -1.03 5.80
CA ASP A 273 17.39 0.00 6.75
C ASP A 273 16.26 0.50 7.66
N GLY A 274 15.04 -0.04 7.53
CA GLY A 274 13.98 0.22 8.50
C GLY A 274 12.56 -0.05 8.03
N VAL A 275 11.62 0.27 8.91
CA VAL A 275 10.17 0.20 8.71
C VAL A 275 9.51 1.45 9.27
N LEU A 276 8.55 1.98 8.51
CA LEU A 276 7.67 3.06 8.92
C LEU A 276 6.26 2.53 9.16
N VAL A 277 5.67 2.86 10.30
CA VAL A 277 4.26 2.62 10.59
C VAL A 277 3.55 3.96 10.73
N PHE A 278 2.63 4.23 9.81
CA PHE A 278 1.79 5.42 9.81
C PHE A 278 0.51 5.11 10.60
N GLU A 279 0.30 5.83 11.70
CA GLU A 279 -0.93 5.76 12.48
C GLU A 279 -1.89 6.86 12.01
N LEU A 280 -3.10 6.45 11.62
CA LEU A 280 -4.15 7.34 11.16
C LEU A 280 -5.08 7.75 12.32
N GLU A 281 -5.46 9.02 12.37
CA GLU A 281 -6.32 9.63 13.40
C GLU A 281 -7.43 10.46 12.78
#